data_AF-A0A7K3NM45-F1
#
_entry.id   AF-A0A7K3NM45-F1
#
_cell.length_a   1.000
_cell.length_b   1.000
_cell.length_c   1.000
_cell.angle_alpha   90.00
_cell.angle_beta   90.00
_cell.angle_gamma   90.00
#
_symmetry.space_group_name_H-M   'P 1'
#
loop_
_entity.id
_entity.type
_entity.pdbx_description
1 polymer ?
#
loop_
_entity_poly.entity_id
_entity_poly.type
_entity_poly.pdbx_seq_one_letter_code
_entity_poly.pdbx_strand_id
1 'polypeptide(L)'
;MRIKMKTLFLIAAVMFCVANLAQAQPGGPGGPGGHGGPGGPDGPPPFMMPGVSPEKCQAVDRIMDETETKLFPLIQELKVQKAKLEALVVDVKSDDAAITAQIEEISKVRTALEKIKVEARRKVIKETGVILPPGGPGGHSHMGPPGFPG
;
A
#
# COMPACT_ATOMS: atom_id res chain seq x y z
N MET A 1 -31.23 -22.26 31.21
CA MET A 1 -31.40 -21.38 30.04
C MET A 1 -31.54 -22.27 28.79
N ARG A 2 -32.75 -22.46 28.27
CA ARG A 2 -33.01 -23.38 27.13
C ARG A 2 -32.78 -22.64 25.82
N ILE A 3 -31.62 -22.85 25.19
CA ILE A 3 -31.34 -22.36 23.84
C ILE A 3 -32.30 -23.07 22.89
N LYS A 4 -33.13 -22.32 22.15
CA LYS A 4 -34.09 -22.89 21.21
C LYS A 4 -33.33 -23.47 20.00
N MET A 5 -33.69 -24.68 19.58
CA MET A 5 -33.05 -25.44 18.49
C MET A 5 -32.94 -24.66 17.16
N LYS A 6 -33.81 -23.67 16.93
CA LYS A 6 -33.76 -22.75 15.78
C LYS A 6 -32.60 -21.75 15.83
N THR A 7 -32.17 -21.34 17.03
CA THR A 7 -31.03 -20.44 17.23
C THR A 7 -29.70 -21.18 17.07
N LEU A 8 -29.67 -22.49 17.38
CA LEU A 8 -28.50 -23.33 17.19
C LEU A 8 -28.23 -23.63 15.69
N PHE A 9 -29.29 -23.78 14.89
CA PHE A 9 -29.19 -23.93 13.44
C PHE A 9 -28.69 -22.66 12.73
N LEU A 10 -29.05 -21.48 13.23
CA LEU A 10 -28.62 -20.20 12.66
C LEU A 10 -27.12 -19.93 12.89
N ILE A 11 -26.57 -20.35 14.02
CA ILE A 11 -25.14 -20.20 14.33
C ILE A 11 -24.30 -21.18 13.50
N ALA A 12 -24.79 -22.41 13.28
CA ALA A 12 -24.11 -23.40 12.43
C ALA A 12 -24.09 -22.99 10.94
N ALA A 13 -25.12 -22.31 10.46
CA ALA A 13 -25.19 -21.84 9.07
C ALA A 13 -24.21 -20.69 8.76
N VAL A 14 -23.91 -19.82 9.74
CA VAL A 14 -22.93 -18.73 9.55
C VAL A 14 -21.50 -19.26 9.55
N MET A 15 -21.19 -20.32 10.29
CA MET A 15 -19.85 -20.91 10.33
C MET A 15 -19.48 -21.75 9.08
N PHE A 16 -20.44 -22.27 8.33
CA PHE A 16 -20.17 -23.07 7.13
C PHE A 16 -19.86 -22.23 5.87
N CYS A 17 -20.18 -20.93 5.87
CA CYS A 17 -19.95 -20.06 4.72
C CYS A 17 -18.50 -19.56 4.54
N VAL A 18 -17.58 -19.88 5.47
CA VAL A 18 -16.19 -19.37 5.43
C VAL A 18 -15.19 -20.42 4.89
N ALA A 19 -15.64 -21.65 4.61
CA ALA A 19 -14.74 -22.77 4.30
C ALA A 19 -14.38 -22.97 2.82
N ASN A 20 -14.87 -22.13 1.88
CA ASN A 20 -14.68 -22.35 0.44
C ASN A 20 -14.11 -21.14 -0.35
N LEU A 21 -13.08 -20.48 0.18
CA LEU A 21 -12.27 -19.52 -0.61
C LEU A 21 -10.86 -20.03 -0.95
N ALA A 22 -10.58 -21.31 -0.75
CA ALA A 22 -9.38 -21.97 -1.25
C ALA A 22 -9.67 -22.70 -2.59
N GLN A 23 -10.20 -21.98 -3.57
CA GLN A 23 -10.14 -22.40 -4.97
C GLN A 23 -9.02 -21.62 -5.62
N ALA A 24 -7.87 -22.28 -5.73
CA ALA A 24 -6.76 -21.86 -6.57
C ALA A 24 -7.26 -21.75 -8.01
N GLN A 25 -7.46 -20.52 -8.48
CA GLN A 25 -7.78 -20.24 -9.87
C GLN A 25 -6.47 -20.09 -10.65
N PRO A 26 -6.20 -20.92 -11.66
CA PRO A 26 -5.07 -20.73 -12.57
C PRO A 26 -5.37 -19.52 -13.48
N GLY A 27 -4.45 -18.55 -13.53
CA GLY A 27 -4.33 -17.57 -14.61
C GLY A 27 -5.51 -16.61 -14.80
N GLY A 28 -5.56 -15.55 -13.99
CA GLY A 28 -6.33 -14.33 -14.30
C GLY A 28 -5.39 -13.21 -14.79
N PRO A 29 -5.82 -12.33 -15.72
CA PRO A 29 -4.95 -11.31 -16.29
C PRO A 29 -4.75 -10.13 -15.33
N GLY A 30 -3.48 -9.82 -15.02
CA GLY A 30 -3.04 -8.50 -14.53
C GLY A 30 -3.70 -8.00 -13.24
N GLY A 31 -3.39 -8.62 -12.10
CA GLY A 31 -3.59 -7.99 -10.79
C GLY A 31 -2.51 -6.93 -10.50
N PRO A 32 -2.77 -5.91 -9.66
CA PRO A 32 -1.82 -4.83 -9.42
C PRO A 32 -0.60 -5.34 -8.65
N GLY A 33 0.55 -5.40 -9.32
CA GLY A 33 1.89 -5.38 -8.72
C GLY A 33 2.09 -6.26 -7.50
N GLY A 34 2.13 -7.57 -7.70
CA GLY A 34 2.75 -8.46 -6.72
C GLY A 34 4.23 -8.11 -6.62
N HIS A 35 4.68 -7.74 -5.42
CA HIS A 35 6.07 -7.40 -5.16
C HIS A 35 6.89 -8.69 -5.23
N GLY A 36 7.54 -8.93 -6.36
CA GLY A 36 8.57 -9.96 -6.46
C GLY A 36 9.68 -9.59 -5.49
N GLY A 37 9.94 -10.44 -4.51
CA GLY A 37 11.06 -10.27 -3.59
C GLY A 37 12.40 -10.20 -4.32
N PRO A 38 13.49 -9.82 -3.62
CA PRO A 38 14.80 -9.62 -4.25
C PRO A 38 15.26 -10.89 -4.97
N GLY A 39 15.32 -10.85 -6.31
CA GLY A 39 15.83 -11.94 -7.15
C GLY A 39 14.80 -12.90 -7.75
N GLY A 40 13.50 -12.64 -7.60
CA GLY A 40 12.49 -13.36 -8.40
C GLY A 40 12.53 -12.93 -9.88
N PRO A 41 12.26 -13.82 -10.85
CA PRO A 41 12.22 -13.46 -12.27
C PRO A 41 11.21 -12.35 -12.62
N ASP A 42 10.25 -12.08 -11.72
CA ASP A 42 9.20 -11.07 -11.88
C ASP A 42 9.38 -9.82 -10.97
N GLY A 43 10.51 -9.69 -10.29
CA GLY A 43 10.80 -8.52 -9.44
C GLY A 43 11.14 -7.25 -10.25
N PRO A 44 10.93 -6.05 -9.68
CA PRO A 44 11.40 -4.83 -10.32
C PRO A 44 12.93 -4.90 -10.53
N PRO A 45 13.46 -4.32 -11.62
CA PRO A 45 14.90 -4.32 -11.85
C PRO A 45 15.62 -3.59 -10.72
N PRO A 46 16.84 -4.03 -10.33
CA PRO A 46 17.62 -3.36 -9.29
C PRO A 46 17.89 -1.90 -9.69
N PHE A 47 18.01 -1.03 -8.69
CA PHE A 47 18.32 0.37 -8.94
C PHE A 47 19.65 0.50 -9.69
N MET A 48 19.63 1.19 -10.82
CA MET A 48 20.83 1.54 -11.56
C MET A 48 20.78 3.03 -11.89
N MET A 49 21.89 3.72 -11.62
CA MET A 49 22.06 5.12 -12.00
C MET A 49 23.45 5.35 -12.58
N PRO A 50 23.56 6.01 -13.74
CA PRO A 50 24.86 6.37 -14.31
C PRO A 50 25.71 7.16 -13.32
N GLY A 51 26.99 6.78 -13.19
CA GLY A 51 27.92 7.46 -12.29
C GLY A 51 27.81 7.10 -10.81
N VAL A 52 26.94 6.16 -10.44
CA VAL A 52 26.84 5.60 -9.08
C VAL A 52 27.44 4.20 -9.07
N SER A 53 28.25 3.89 -8.04
CA SER A 53 28.84 2.55 -7.92
C SER A 53 27.81 1.48 -7.58
N PRO A 54 28.03 0.21 -7.95
CA PRO A 54 27.11 -0.89 -7.64
C PRO A 54 26.80 -1.02 -6.14
N GLU A 55 27.77 -0.77 -5.28
CA GLU A 55 27.61 -0.85 -3.82
C GLU A 55 26.64 0.22 -3.31
N LYS A 56 26.70 1.43 -3.88
CA LYS A 56 25.78 2.52 -3.55
C LYS A 56 24.38 2.23 -4.08
N CYS A 57 24.28 1.67 -5.28
CA CYS A 57 22.99 1.23 -5.84
C CYS A 57 22.33 0.18 -4.94
N GLN A 58 23.08 -0.81 -4.47
CA GLN A 58 22.56 -1.83 -3.56
C GLN A 58 22.13 -1.25 -2.20
N ALA A 59 22.85 -0.25 -1.69
CA ALA A 59 22.43 0.46 -0.48
C ALA A 59 21.13 1.23 -0.68
N VAL A 60 20.95 1.87 -1.85
CA VAL A 60 19.68 2.51 -2.23
C VAL A 60 18.55 1.49 -2.28
N ASP A 61 18.75 0.34 -2.96
CA ASP A 61 17.75 -0.73 -3.05
C ASP A 61 17.28 -1.19 -1.66
N ARG A 62 18.22 -1.48 -0.76
CA ARG A 62 17.88 -1.90 0.63
C ARG A 62 17.05 -0.84 1.36
N ILE A 63 17.41 0.44 1.22
CA ILE A 63 16.67 1.53 1.86
C ILE A 63 15.25 1.61 1.27
N MET A 64 15.10 1.41 -0.04
CA MET A 64 13.79 1.43 -0.69
C MET A 64 12.92 0.25 -0.27
N ASP A 65 13.46 -0.97 -0.20
CA ASP A 65 12.74 -2.16 0.26
C ASP A 65 12.21 -1.99 1.70
N GLU A 66 13.07 -1.49 2.61
CA GLU A 66 12.68 -1.15 3.99
C GLU A 66 11.58 -0.10 4.04
N THR A 67 11.63 0.86 3.13
CA THR A 67 10.70 1.99 3.06
C THR A 67 9.35 1.54 2.54
N GLU A 68 9.33 0.72 1.50
CA GLU A 68 8.13 0.12 0.94
C GLU A 68 7.37 -0.72 1.97
N THR A 69 8.09 -1.53 2.75
CA THR A 69 7.52 -2.31 3.85
C THR A 69 6.78 -1.42 4.86
N LYS A 70 7.28 -0.20 5.13
CA LYS A 70 6.64 0.77 6.03
C LYS A 70 5.48 1.52 5.38
N LEU A 71 5.56 1.80 4.07
CA LEU A 71 4.52 2.50 3.33
C LEU A 71 3.30 1.61 3.07
N PHE A 72 3.50 0.31 2.85
CA PHE A 72 2.44 -0.62 2.50
C PHE A 72 1.20 -0.55 3.41
N PRO A 73 1.31 -0.66 4.76
CA PRO A 73 0.14 -0.58 5.64
C PRO A 73 -0.59 0.77 5.55
N LEU A 74 0.15 1.88 5.43
CA LEU A 74 -0.44 3.23 5.32
C LEU A 74 -1.14 3.45 3.98
N ILE A 75 -0.67 2.83 2.91
CA ILE A 75 -1.36 2.85 1.61
C ILE A 75 -2.69 2.10 1.69
N GLN A 76 -2.70 0.93 2.36
CA GLN A 76 -3.95 0.20 2.59
C GLN A 76 -4.92 1.01 3.46
N GLU A 77 -4.40 1.64 4.52
CA GLU A 77 -5.20 2.53 5.36
C GLU A 77 -5.78 3.70 4.57
N LEU A 78 -4.96 4.35 3.72
CA LEU A 78 -5.42 5.44 2.87
C LEU A 78 -6.56 5.00 1.93
N LYS A 79 -6.48 3.79 1.36
CA LYS A 79 -7.57 3.22 0.54
C LYS A 79 -8.85 3.05 1.36
N VAL A 80 -8.76 2.52 2.58
CA VAL A 80 -9.90 2.36 3.48
C VAL A 80 -10.52 3.72 3.83
N GLN A 81 -9.70 4.72 4.18
CA GLN A 81 -10.21 6.05 4.53
C GLN A 81 -10.86 6.77 3.34
N LYS A 82 -10.35 6.57 2.12
CA LYS A 82 -11.01 7.08 0.90
C LYS A 82 -12.35 6.40 0.65
N ALA A 83 -12.44 5.08 0.80
CA ALA A 83 -13.70 4.36 0.65
C ALA A 83 -14.75 4.81 1.67
N LYS A 84 -14.35 5.12 2.91
CA LYS A 84 -15.24 5.72 3.92
C LYS A 84 -15.75 7.11 3.50
N LEU A 85 -14.86 7.94 2.96
CA LEU A 85 -15.27 9.25 2.45
C LEU A 85 -16.27 9.10 1.30
N GLU A 86 -16.03 8.20 0.36
CA GLU A 86 -16.97 7.91 -0.74
C GLU A 86 -18.33 7.47 -0.20
N ALA A 87 -18.36 6.61 0.83
CA ALA A 87 -19.60 6.19 1.47
C ALA A 87 -20.37 7.34 2.14
N LEU A 88 -19.67 8.27 2.81
CA LEU A 88 -20.29 9.46 3.41
C LEU A 88 -20.86 10.40 2.33
N VAL A 89 -20.14 10.57 1.22
CA VAL A 89 -20.56 11.49 0.13
C VAL A 89 -21.84 11.00 -0.57
N VAL A 90 -22.05 9.69 -0.67
CA VAL A 90 -23.26 9.13 -1.32
C VAL A 90 -24.44 8.95 -0.36
N ASP A 91 -24.22 9.03 0.95
CA ASP A 91 -25.28 8.94 1.95
C ASP A 91 -25.97 10.30 2.15
N VAL A 92 -27.23 10.39 1.71
CA VAL A 92 -28.08 11.59 1.80
C VAL A 92 -28.28 12.08 3.24
N LYS A 93 -28.02 11.24 4.25
CA LYS A 93 -28.14 11.59 5.67
C LYS A 93 -26.83 12.07 6.29
N SER A 94 -25.70 11.94 5.59
CA SER A 94 -24.42 12.40 6.12
C SER A 94 -24.38 13.93 6.18
N ASP A 95 -23.85 14.47 7.27
CA ASP A 95 -23.63 15.89 7.45
C ASP A 95 -22.20 16.31 7.05
N ASP A 96 -22.03 17.61 6.78
CA ASP A 96 -20.75 18.18 6.35
C ASP A 96 -19.65 18.02 7.41
N ALA A 97 -20.00 17.92 8.69
CA ALA A 97 -19.03 17.74 9.76
C ALA A 97 -18.41 16.34 9.72
N ALA A 98 -19.20 15.31 9.46
CA ALA A 98 -18.73 13.93 9.28
C ALA A 98 -17.80 13.81 8.06
N ILE A 99 -18.15 14.45 6.95
CA ILE A 99 -17.32 14.49 5.73
C ILE A 99 -15.99 15.21 6.02
N THR A 100 -16.04 16.36 6.71
CA THR A 100 -14.85 17.15 7.07
C THR A 100 -13.92 16.35 7.99
N ALA A 101 -14.46 15.70 9.03
CA ALA A 101 -13.70 14.84 9.92
C ALA A 101 -13.02 13.69 9.17
N GLN A 102 -13.71 13.07 8.21
CA GLN A 102 -13.14 12.00 7.39
C GLN A 102 -12.01 12.50 6.47
N ILE A 103 -12.11 13.72 5.94
CA ILE A 103 -11.04 14.37 5.17
C ILE A 103 -9.80 14.63 6.03
N GLU A 104 -9.98 15.02 7.30
CA GLU A 104 -8.87 15.18 8.25
C GLU A 104 -8.15 13.85 8.51
N GLU A 105 -8.88 12.74 8.68
CA GLU A 105 -8.29 11.41 8.82
C GLU A 105 -7.46 11.00 7.60
N ILE A 106 -7.97 11.24 6.39
CA ILE A 106 -7.20 11.04 5.15
C ILE A 106 -5.92 11.88 5.15
N SER A 107 -6.00 13.12 5.61
CA SER A 107 -4.86 14.05 5.65
C SER A 107 -3.78 13.62 6.64
N LYS A 108 -4.17 13.03 7.79
CA LYS A 108 -3.22 12.44 8.74
C LYS A 108 -2.44 11.29 8.10
N VAL A 109 -3.13 10.37 7.42
CA VAL A 109 -2.48 9.23 6.74
C VAL A 109 -1.52 9.70 5.64
N ARG A 110 -1.93 10.68 4.82
CA ARG A 110 -1.06 11.29 3.79
C ARG A 110 0.18 11.94 4.39
N THR A 111 0.04 12.62 5.52
CA THR A 111 1.17 13.24 6.23
C THR A 111 2.15 12.19 6.75
N ALA A 112 1.64 11.07 7.29
CA ALA A 112 2.47 9.95 7.74
C ALA A 112 3.23 9.29 6.57
N LEU A 113 2.56 9.10 5.43
CA LEU A 113 3.20 8.62 4.19
C LEU A 113 4.36 9.55 3.80
N GLU A 114 4.11 10.85 3.65
CA GLU A 114 5.14 11.79 3.20
C GLU A 114 6.32 11.87 4.17
N LYS A 115 6.08 11.77 5.48
CA LYS A 115 7.15 11.71 6.49
C LYS A 115 8.10 10.55 6.23
N ILE A 116 7.58 9.35 5.98
CA ILE A 116 8.40 8.18 5.65
C ILE A 116 9.17 8.41 4.35
N LYS A 117 8.54 9.02 3.33
CA LYS A 117 9.21 9.33 2.06
C LYS A 117 10.39 10.30 2.24
N VAL A 118 10.19 11.35 3.03
CA VAL A 118 11.24 12.32 3.37
C VAL A 118 12.36 11.65 4.16
N GLU A 119 12.04 10.85 5.17
CA GLU A 119 13.04 10.14 5.99
C GLU A 119 13.91 9.20 5.14
N ALA A 120 13.29 8.44 4.23
CA ALA A 120 14.00 7.55 3.32
C ALA A 120 14.90 8.31 2.33
N ARG A 121 14.42 9.40 1.72
CA ARG A 121 15.27 10.26 0.87
C ARG A 121 16.47 10.82 1.64
N ARG A 122 16.27 11.26 2.89
CA ARG A 122 17.36 11.73 3.75
C ARG A 122 18.34 10.61 4.10
N LYS A 123 17.86 9.39 4.35
CA LYS A 123 18.68 8.21 4.61
C LYS A 123 19.57 7.87 3.41
N VAL A 124 19.00 7.85 2.20
CA VAL A 124 19.76 7.62 0.96
C VAL A 124 20.88 8.64 0.78
N ILE A 125 20.57 9.94 0.90
CA ILE A 125 21.58 11.00 0.77
C ILE A 125 22.68 10.83 1.82
N LYS A 126 22.32 10.55 3.08
CA LYS A 126 23.27 10.38 4.18
C LYS A 126 24.20 9.19 3.99
N GLU A 127 23.70 8.06 3.50
CA GLU A 127 24.46 6.80 3.42
C GLU A 127 25.23 6.64 2.11
N THR A 128 24.74 7.21 1.01
CA THR A 128 25.29 6.95 -0.33
C THR A 128 25.79 8.22 -1.04
N GLY A 129 25.36 9.39 -0.57
CA GLY A 129 25.54 10.68 -1.26
C GLY A 129 24.67 10.82 -2.52
N VAL A 130 23.81 9.85 -2.79
CA VAL A 130 22.95 9.82 -3.97
C VAL A 130 21.74 10.74 -3.76
N ILE A 131 21.47 11.59 -4.74
CA ILE A 131 20.24 12.37 -4.82
C ILE A 131 19.32 11.66 -5.82
N LEU A 132 18.17 11.22 -5.33
CA LEU A 132 17.19 10.53 -6.16
C LEU A 132 16.38 11.54 -6.99
N PRO A 133 16.13 11.26 -8.28
CA PRO A 133 15.27 12.12 -9.09
C PRO A 133 13.83 12.12 -8.55
N PRO A 134 13.12 13.25 -8.65
CA PRO A 134 11.68 13.28 -8.39
C PRO A 134 10.99 12.38 -9.41
N GLY A 135 10.14 11.46 -8.95
CA GLY A 135 9.49 10.54 -9.87
C GLY A 135 10.34 9.35 -10.31
N GLY A 136 11.30 8.90 -9.50
CA GLY A 136 11.94 7.58 -9.61
C GLY A 136 12.81 7.32 -10.84
N PRO A 137 13.48 6.15 -10.88
CA PRO A 137 14.29 5.75 -12.03
C PRO A 137 13.38 5.11 -13.08
N GLY A 138 13.19 5.80 -14.20
CA GLY A 138 12.34 5.31 -15.31
C GLY A 138 11.13 6.18 -15.58
N GLY A 139 11.32 7.51 -15.62
CA GLY A 139 10.28 8.44 -16.04
C GLY A 139 9.54 7.98 -17.30
N HIS A 140 8.29 8.42 -17.42
CA HIS A 140 7.25 8.07 -18.39
C HIS A 140 6.28 6.98 -17.89
N SER A 141 5.23 7.42 -17.17
CA SER A 141 3.82 7.01 -17.28
C SER A 141 3.11 6.94 -15.91
N HIS A 142 2.10 7.80 -15.74
CA HIS A 142 0.97 7.68 -14.80
C HIS A 142 1.25 7.65 -13.27
N MET A 143 0.86 8.76 -12.62
CA MET A 143 0.38 8.85 -11.22
C MET A 143 1.14 8.01 -10.17
N GLY A 144 2.32 8.48 -9.76
CA GLY A 144 3.04 8.01 -8.58
C GLY A 144 4.55 7.88 -8.83
N PRO A 145 5.42 8.35 -7.93
CA PRO A 145 6.86 8.27 -8.18
C PRO A 145 7.37 6.81 -8.19
N PRO A 146 8.14 6.37 -9.19
CA PRO A 146 8.91 5.14 -9.05
C PRO A 146 9.86 5.22 -7.85
N GLY A 147 9.94 4.15 -7.08
CA GLY A 147 10.63 4.12 -5.77
C GLY A 147 9.85 4.75 -4.61
N PHE A 148 8.64 5.28 -4.84
CA PHE A 148 7.75 5.74 -3.78
C PHE A 148 6.28 5.62 -4.23
N PRO A 149 5.55 4.55 -3.89
CA PRO A 149 4.18 4.38 -4.33
C PRO A 149 3.33 5.63 -4.03
N GLY A 150 2.58 6.09 -5.05
CA GLY A 150 1.71 7.26 -5.02
C GLY A 150 0.69 7.23 -3.90
#